data_AF-A0A434LGS3-F1
#
_entry.id   AF-A0A434LGS3-F1
#
_cell.length_a   1.000
_cell.length_b   1.000
_cell.length_c   1.000
_cell.angle_alpha   90.00
_cell.angle_beta   90.00
_cell.angle_gamma   90.00
#
_symmetry.space_group_name_H-M   'P 1'
#
loop_
_entity.id
_entity.type
_entity.pdbx_description
1 polymer ?
#
loop_
_entity_poly.entity_id
_entity_poly.type
_entity_poly.pdbx_seq_one_letter_code
_entity_poly.pdbx_strand_id
1 'polypeptide(L)'
;MTYQNYSLKQLQQIDAAHHLHPFTDHKEMREAGSRIITHANGPFIYDSEGTEILDGMAGLWCVNVGYGRDELADAAYAQMKELPYYNSFFKCSTPTPVLLAKKLAELAPKHVNQVIYGSSGSEANDTALRLVRHYWALEGKPEKNCIISRKTAYHGSTIAGT
;
A
#
# COMPACT_ATOMS: atom_id res chain seq x y z
N MET A 1 -0.02 23.86 5.27
CA MET A 1 0.77 22.89 4.47
C MET A 1 1.86 23.65 3.72
N THR A 2 3.10 23.18 3.74
CA THR A 2 4.28 23.91 3.22
C THR A 2 4.37 23.96 1.70
N TYR A 3 3.72 23.05 0.97
CA TYR A 3 3.78 23.01 -0.49
C TYR A 3 3.08 24.20 -1.17
N GLN A 4 2.16 24.88 -0.48
CA GLN A 4 1.44 26.06 -1.01
C GLN A 4 2.38 27.24 -1.32
N ASN A 5 3.62 27.21 -0.82
CA ASN A 5 4.65 28.21 -1.12
C ASN A 5 5.36 27.97 -2.47
N TYR A 6 5.01 26.92 -3.21
CA TYR A 6 5.63 26.53 -4.48
C TYR A 6 4.63 26.61 -5.62
N SER A 7 5.05 27.20 -6.74
CA SER A 7 4.30 27.12 -7.99
C SER A 7 4.34 25.69 -8.57
N LEU A 8 3.36 25.35 -9.42
CA LEU A 8 3.35 24.08 -10.15
C LEU A 8 4.68 23.80 -10.86
N LYS A 9 5.23 24.80 -11.56
CA LYS A 9 6.51 24.65 -12.26
C LYS A 9 7.67 24.31 -11.31
N GLN A 10 7.71 24.91 -10.13
CA GLN A 10 8.72 24.58 -9.13
C GLN A 10 8.54 23.15 -8.61
N LEU A 11 7.29 22.72 -8.36
CA LEU A 11 6.99 21.35 -7.92
C LEU A 11 7.40 20.31 -8.99
N GLN A 12 7.08 20.55 -10.27
CA GLN A 12 7.49 19.70 -11.38
C GLN A 12 9.00 19.62 -11.54
N GLN A 13 9.72 20.74 -11.38
CA GLN A 13 11.18 20.77 -11.43
C GLN A 13 11.80 19.96 -10.29
N ILE A 14 11.27 20.10 -9.07
CA ILE A 14 11.71 19.34 -7.89
C ILE A 14 11.45 17.85 -8.10
N ASP A 15 10.25 17.48 -8.57
CA ASP A 15 9.85 16.11 -8.85
C ASP A 15 10.76 15.46 -9.92
N ALA A 16 10.95 16.14 -11.05
CA ALA A 16 11.84 15.69 -12.12
C ALA A 16 13.30 15.49 -11.67
N ALA A 17 13.78 16.32 -10.75
CA ALA A 17 15.16 16.27 -10.26
C ALA A 17 15.38 15.18 -9.19
N HIS A 18 14.36 14.84 -8.41
CA HIS A 18 14.57 14.12 -7.15
C HIS A 18 13.68 12.90 -6.92
N HIS A 19 12.63 12.69 -7.72
CA HIS A 19 11.67 11.60 -7.50
C HIS A 19 11.64 10.61 -8.67
N LEU A 20 11.88 9.33 -8.35
CA LEU A 20 11.76 8.21 -9.28
C LEU A 20 10.41 7.52 -9.06
N HIS A 21 9.44 7.88 -9.90
CA HIS A 21 8.10 7.29 -9.90
C HIS A 21 8.07 5.81 -10.30
N PRO A 22 7.19 5.00 -9.70
CA PRO A 22 7.02 3.60 -10.08
C PRO A 22 6.42 3.47 -11.49
N PHE A 23 6.81 2.42 -12.23
CA PHE A 23 6.25 2.06 -13.55
C PHE A 23 6.13 3.23 -14.54
N THR A 24 7.15 4.07 -14.65
CA THR A 24 7.11 5.32 -15.42
C THR A 24 8.28 5.44 -16.39
N ASP A 25 8.05 5.95 -17.61
CA ASP A 25 9.13 6.45 -18.46
C ASP A 25 9.57 7.82 -17.94
N HIS A 26 10.74 7.87 -17.28
CA HIS A 26 11.25 9.10 -16.69
C HIS A 26 11.71 10.13 -17.70
N LYS A 27 12.06 9.73 -18.93
CA LYS A 27 12.44 10.72 -19.95
C LYS A 27 11.20 11.49 -20.38
N GLU A 28 10.16 10.76 -20.78
CA GLU A 28 8.89 11.34 -21.19
C GLU A 28 8.27 12.18 -20.07
N MET A 29 8.20 11.64 -18.84
CA MET A 29 7.61 12.35 -17.70
C MET A 29 8.35 13.65 -17.38
N ARG A 30 9.69 13.68 -17.47
CA ARG A 30 10.49 14.89 -17.20
C ARG A 30 10.32 15.96 -18.27
N GLU A 31 10.08 15.56 -19.52
CA GLU A 31 9.79 16.47 -20.62
C GLU A 31 8.37 17.06 -20.52
N ALA A 32 7.38 16.25 -20.16
CA ALA A 32 5.98 16.67 -20.05
C ALA A 32 5.67 17.42 -18.74
N GLY A 33 6.38 17.10 -17.64
CA GLY A 33 6.06 17.54 -16.29
C GLY A 33 4.99 16.65 -15.64
N SER A 34 5.15 16.34 -14.36
CA SER A 34 4.17 15.55 -13.61
C SER A 34 2.90 16.35 -13.31
N ARG A 35 1.75 15.67 -13.32
CA ARG A 35 0.50 16.23 -12.77
C ARG A 35 0.57 16.16 -11.24
N ILE A 36 0.32 17.29 -10.58
CA ILE A 36 0.39 17.39 -9.12
C ILE A 36 -1.02 17.35 -8.54
N ILE A 37 -1.39 16.24 -7.89
CA ILE A 37 -2.66 16.13 -7.15
C ILE A 37 -2.49 16.76 -5.76
N THR A 38 -3.42 17.62 -5.35
CA THR A 38 -3.28 18.45 -4.13
C THR A 38 -4.27 18.11 -3.03
N HIS A 39 -5.50 17.75 -3.37
CA HIS A 39 -6.55 17.38 -2.43
C HIS A 39 -7.61 16.51 -3.10
N ALA A 40 -8.52 15.96 -2.29
CA ALA A 40 -9.57 15.06 -2.74
C ALA A 40 -10.77 15.08 -1.79
N ASN A 41 -11.96 14.81 -2.31
CA ASN A 41 -13.20 14.71 -1.53
C ASN A 41 -14.16 13.73 -2.19
N GLY A 42 -14.67 12.75 -1.44
CA GLY A 42 -15.56 11.72 -1.98
C GLY A 42 -14.87 10.94 -3.10
N PRO A 43 -15.44 10.87 -4.32
CA PRO A 43 -14.81 10.21 -5.47
C PRO A 43 -13.96 11.13 -6.35
N PHE A 44 -13.75 12.40 -5.96
CA PHE A 44 -13.04 13.39 -6.76
C PHE A 44 -11.66 13.72 -6.21
N ILE A 45 -10.71 13.96 -7.12
CA ILE A 45 -9.38 14.50 -6.84
C ILE A 45 -9.21 15.84 -7.56
N TYR A 46 -8.33 16.69 -7.04
CA TYR A 46 -8.06 18.02 -7.58
C TYR A 46 -6.58 18.21 -7.82
N ASP A 47 -6.21 18.65 -9.02
CA ASP A 47 -4.81 19.00 -9.31
C ASP A 47 -4.45 20.42 -8.84
N SER A 48 -3.17 20.77 -8.95
CA SER A 48 -2.63 22.07 -8.56
C SER A 48 -3.11 23.24 -9.41
N GLU A 49 -3.73 22.97 -10.57
CA GLU A 49 -4.34 23.97 -11.43
C GLU A 49 -5.83 24.18 -11.08
N GLY A 50 -6.36 23.41 -10.13
CA GLY A 50 -7.74 23.47 -9.69
C GLY A 50 -8.70 22.61 -10.51
N THR A 51 -8.18 21.73 -11.37
CA THR A 51 -9.02 20.82 -12.17
C THR A 51 -9.62 19.75 -11.27
N GLU A 52 -10.95 19.65 -11.24
CA GLU A 52 -11.67 18.54 -10.63
C GLU A 52 -11.66 17.32 -11.56
N ILE A 53 -11.32 16.16 -11.01
CA ILE A 53 -11.21 14.91 -11.76
C ILE A 53 -11.98 13.84 -11.01
N LEU A 54 -12.93 13.18 -11.68
CA LEU A 54 -13.53 11.95 -11.17
C LEU A 54 -12.46 10.86 -11.15
N ASP A 55 -12.13 10.36 -9.96
CA ASP A 55 -11.19 9.27 -9.81
C ASP A 55 -11.90 7.92 -10.03
N GLY A 56 -11.98 7.52 -11.30
CA GLY A 56 -12.55 6.23 -11.71
C GLY A 56 -11.72 5.01 -11.29
N MET A 57 -10.57 5.19 -10.64
CA MET A 57 -9.64 4.12 -10.26
C MET A 57 -9.47 3.96 -8.74
N ALA A 58 -10.06 4.87 -7.94
CA ALA A 58 -9.85 4.93 -6.49
C ALA A 58 -8.37 4.88 -6.12
N GLY A 59 -7.59 5.79 -6.72
CA GLY A 59 -6.14 5.89 -6.65
C GLY A 59 -5.49 4.80 -7.47
N LEU A 60 -5.22 3.68 -6.82
CA LEU A 60 -4.77 2.45 -7.48
C LEU A 60 -5.53 1.26 -6.89
N TRP A 61 -6.84 1.23 -7.13
CA TRP A 61 -7.76 0.17 -6.71
C TRP A 61 -7.90 0.03 -5.18
N CYS A 62 -7.72 1.12 -4.41
CA CYS A 62 -7.57 1.02 -2.94
C CYS A 62 -8.39 2.00 -2.10
N VAL A 63 -8.86 3.13 -2.63
CA VAL A 63 -9.63 4.13 -1.83
C VAL A 63 -11.12 3.76 -1.78
N ASN A 64 -11.44 2.58 -1.23
CA ASN A 64 -12.78 1.98 -1.32
C ASN A 64 -13.89 2.76 -0.60
N VAL A 65 -13.56 3.55 0.43
CA VAL A 65 -14.52 4.33 1.23
C VAL A 65 -14.59 5.81 0.83
N GLY A 66 -13.94 6.17 -0.28
CA GLY A 66 -13.79 7.55 -0.75
C GLY A 66 -12.72 8.35 0.01
N TYR A 67 -12.36 9.50 -0.55
CA TYR A 67 -11.43 10.47 0.06
C TYR A 67 -12.13 11.34 1.12
N GLY A 68 -11.34 11.92 2.03
CA GLY A 68 -11.84 12.90 3.02
C GLY A 68 -12.54 12.30 4.23
N ARG A 69 -12.12 11.11 4.70
CA ARG A 69 -12.68 10.46 5.89
C ARG A 69 -11.99 10.93 7.16
N ASP A 70 -12.50 12.00 7.76
CA ASP A 70 -11.96 12.59 9.00
C ASP A 70 -11.87 11.55 10.14
N GLU A 71 -12.84 10.63 10.21
CA GLU A 71 -12.83 9.52 11.18
C GLU A 71 -11.54 8.66 11.12
N LEU A 72 -10.96 8.48 9.93
CA LEU A 72 -9.70 7.73 9.76
C LEU A 72 -8.48 8.58 10.17
N ALA A 73 -8.52 9.88 9.89
CA ALA A 73 -7.47 10.81 10.31
C ALA A 73 -7.42 10.93 11.84
N ASP A 74 -8.58 11.02 12.50
CA ASP A 74 -8.70 11.08 13.96
C ASP A 74 -8.20 9.79 14.61
N ALA A 75 -8.56 8.63 14.06
CA ALA A 75 -8.08 7.33 14.54
C ALA A 75 -6.54 7.21 14.44
N ALA A 76 -5.96 7.65 13.31
CA ALA A 76 -4.51 7.68 13.13
C ALA A 76 -3.83 8.65 14.12
N TYR A 77 -4.36 9.87 14.27
CA TYR A 77 -3.84 10.87 15.20
C TYR A 77 -3.81 10.34 16.64
N ALA A 78 -4.91 9.78 17.12
CA ALA A 78 -5.03 9.24 18.47
C ALA A 78 -3.99 8.12 18.71
N GLN A 79 -3.88 7.16 17.79
CA GLN A 79 -2.91 6.06 17.91
C GLN A 79 -1.46 6.57 17.86
N MET A 80 -1.15 7.53 16.99
CA MET A 80 0.19 8.11 16.89
C MET A 80 0.59 8.90 18.15
N LYS A 81 -0.39 9.52 18.82
CA LYS A 81 -0.19 10.20 20.10
C LYS A 81 0.06 9.24 21.26
N GLU A 82 -0.61 8.09 21.25
CA GLU A 82 -0.49 7.07 22.30
C GLU A 82 0.77 6.20 22.13
N LEU A 83 0.90 5.56 20.97
CA LEU A 83 2.05 4.73 20.63
C LEU A 83 2.18 4.64 19.09
N PRO A 84 3.08 5.42 18.47
CA PRO A 84 3.21 5.45 17.01
C PRO A 84 3.88 4.19 16.44
N TYR A 85 4.72 3.51 17.24
CA TYR A 85 5.40 2.29 16.81
C TYR A 85 5.96 1.49 17.99
N TYR A 86 5.74 0.17 17.95
CA TYR A 86 6.55 -0.83 18.66
C TYR A 86 6.53 -2.13 17.86
N ASN A 87 7.60 -2.94 17.96
CA ASN A 87 7.74 -4.14 17.13
C ASN A 87 6.93 -5.34 17.67
N SER A 88 6.62 -6.31 16.80
CA SER A 88 5.99 -7.58 17.15
C SER A 88 6.96 -8.79 17.15
N PHE A 89 8.27 -8.54 17.21
CA PHE A 89 9.30 -9.58 17.06
C PHE A 89 9.71 -10.20 18.39
N PHE A 90 9.86 -9.39 19.44
CA PHE A 90 10.48 -9.82 20.69
C PHE A 90 9.49 -10.42 21.68
N LYS A 91 8.55 -11.23 21.18
CA LYS A 91 7.39 -11.74 21.95
C LYS A 91 6.53 -10.60 22.51
N CYS A 92 6.42 -9.51 21.75
CA CYS A 92 5.63 -8.34 22.09
C CYS A 92 4.46 -8.18 21.12
N SER A 93 3.45 -7.43 21.54
CA SER A 93 2.33 -7.01 20.69
C SER A 93 1.80 -5.66 21.15
N THR A 94 0.91 -5.06 20.36
CA THR A 94 0.17 -3.85 20.71
C THR A 94 -1.33 -4.10 20.52
N PRO A 95 -2.21 -3.37 21.24
CA PRO A 95 -3.65 -3.66 21.22
C PRO A 95 -4.28 -3.63 19.81
N THR A 96 -3.90 -2.66 18.98
CA THR A 96 -4.53 -2.41 17.68
C THR A 96 -4.34 -3.56 16.67
N PRO A 97 -3.13 -4.09 16.42
CA PRO A 97 -2.94 -5.29 15.61
C PRO A 97 -3.64 -6.55 16.13
N VAL A 98 -3.79 -6.71 17.45
CA VAL A 98 -4.51 -7.85 18.06
C VAL A 98 -6.01 -7.76 17.72
N LEU A 99 -6.61 -6.59 17.91
CA LEU A 99 -8.03 -6.37 17.60
C LEU A 99 -8.30 -6.47 16.09
N LEU A 100 -7.39 -5.96 15.26
CA LEU A 100 -7.48 -6.10 13.81
C LEU A 100 -7.41 -7.57 13.38
N ALA A 101 -6.55 -8.39 14.01
CA ALA A 101 -6.41 -9.80 13.65
C ALA A 101 -7.69 -10.56 13.95
N LYS A 102 -8.31 -10.28 15.11
CA LYS A 102 -9.64 -10.79 15.46
C LYS A 102 -10.68 -10.37 14.42
N LYS A 103 -10.73 -9.08 14.07
CA LYS A 103 -11.74 -8.57 13.13
C LYS A 103 -11.61 -9.19 11.74
N LEU A 104 -10.39 -9.38 11.26
CA LEU A 104 -10.12 -10.04 9.99
C LEU A 104 -10.58 -11.51 10.01
N ALA A 105 -10.30 -12.25 11.08
CA ALA A 105 -10.76 -13.63 11.23
C ALA A 105 -12.29 -13.76 11.28
N GLU A 106 -13.00 -12.77 11.85
CA GLU A 106 -14.47 -12.73 11.84
C GLU A 106 -15.06 -12.52 10.43
N LEU A 107 -14.35 -11.80 9.56
CA LEU A 107 -14.79 -11.48 8.20
C LEU A 107 -14.35 -12.52 7.16
N ALA A 108 -13.23 -13.20 7.40
CA ALA A 108 -12.66 -14.19 6.50
C ALA A 108 -13.49 -15.50 6.49
N PRO A 109 -13.31 -16.37 5.49
CA PRO A 109 -13.88 -17.72 5.51
C PRO A 109 -13.47 -18.48 6.78
N LYS A 110 -14.35 -19.33 7.33
CA LYS A 110 -14.19 -20.02 8.63
C LYS A 110 -12.86 -20.76 8.86
N HIS A 111 -12.14 -21.12 7.81
CA HIS A 111 -10.86 -21.84 7.89
C HIS A 111 -9.63 -20.92 7.88
N VAL A 112 -9.82 -19.60 7.74
CA VAL A 112 -8.75 -18.59 7.70
C VAL A 112 -8.82 -17.76 8.98
N ASN A 113 -8.06 -18.17 10.00
CA ASN A 113 -8.18 -17.64 11.37
C ASN A 113 -6.87 -17.02 11.91
N GLN A 114 -5.84 -16.94 11.08
CA GLN A 114 -4.52 -16.40 11.46
C GLN A 114 -4.07 -15.37 10.45
N VAL A 115 -3.45 -14.29 10.94
CA VAL A 115 -3.02 -13.14 10.13
C VAL A 115 -1.55 -12.86 10.42
N ILE A 116 -0.78 -12.67 9.35
CA ILE A 116 0.54 -12.05 9.38
C ILE A 116 0.44 -10.75 8.60
N TYR A 117 0.95 -9.67 9.17
CA TYR A 117 0.87 -8.33 8.58
C TYR A 117 2.11 -8.01 7.74
N GLY A 118 1.91 -7.18 6.73
CA GLY A 118 2.94 -6.51 5.94
C GLY A 118 2.43 -5.13 5.51
N SER A 119 3.22 -4.41 4.73
CA SER A 119 2.90 -3.04 4.30
C SER A 119 2.41 -2.96 2.85
N SER A 120 2.49 -4.05 2.09
CA SER A 120 2.08 -4.09 0.69
C SER A 120 1.57 -5.47 0.25
N GLY A 121 0.83 -5.51 -0.86
CA GLY A 121 0.45 -6.77 -1.51
C GLY A 121 1.65 -7.59 -1.98
N SER A 122 2.74 -6.94 -2.39
CA SER A 122 3.99 -7.61 -2.78
C SER A 122 4.63 -8.34 -1.59
N GLU A 123 4.76 -7.68 -0.44
CA GLU A 123 5.26 -8.30 0.79
C GLU A 123 4.38 -9.45 1.27
N ALA A 124 3.06 -9.32 1.11
CA ALA A 124 2.12 -10.38 1.44
C ALA A 124 2.34 -11.63 0.56
N ASN A 125 2.57 -11.46 -0.75
CA ASN A 125 2.87 -12.59 -1.64
C ASN A 125 4.25 -13.21 -1.38
N ASP A 126 5.28 -12.40 -1.10
CA ASP A 126 6.59 -12.91 -0.66
C ASP A 126 6.46 -13.73 0.63
N THR A 127 5.63 -13.25 1.57
CA THR A 127 5.34 -13.96 2.82
C THR A 127 4.62 -15.28 2.55
N ALA A 128 3.56 -15.27 1.74
CA ALA A 128 2.84 -16.48 1.36
C ALA A 128 3.75 -17.51 0.69
N LEU A 129 4.60 -17.08 -0.24
CA LEU A 129 5.58 -17.93 -0.92
C LEU A 129 6.53 -18.61 0.07
N ARG A 130 7.09 -17.82 1.01
CA ARG A 130 8.00 -18.33 2.04
C ARG A 130 7.29 -19.31 2.98
N LEU A 131 6.07 -19.01 3.39
CA LEU A 131 5.28 -19.87 4.27
C LEU A 131 4.93 -21.20 3.61
N VAL A 132 4.47 -21.21 2.35
CA VAL A 132 4.12 -22.45 1.64
C VAL A 132 5.34 -23.36 1.46
N ARG A 133 6.50 -22.79 1.12
CA ARG A 133 7.75 -23.57 1.02
C ARG A 133 8.21 -24.09 2.38
N HIS A 134 8.12 -23.26 3.42
CA HIS A 134 8.48 -23.66 4.77
C HIS A 134 7.56 -24.77 5.29
N TYR A 135 6.26 -24.67 5.02
CA TYR A 135 5.28 -25.72 5.32
C TYR A 135 5.71 -27.07 4.71
N TRP A 136 5.99 -27.12 3.40
CA TRP A 136 6.41 -28.37 2.77
C TRP A 136 7.75 -28.91 3.26
N ALA A 137 8.69 -28.04 3.64
CA ALA A 137 9.92 -28.48 4.29
C ALA A 137 9.66 -29.12 5.66
N LEU A 138 8.74 -28.56 6.46
CA LEU A 138 8.33 -29.14 7.75
C LEU A 138 7.60 -30.48 7.58
N GLU A 139 6.84 -30.64 6.49
CA GLU A 139 6.19 -31.89 6.09
C GLU A 139 7.16 -32.92 5.48
N GLY A 140 8.48 -32.66 5.51
CA GLY A 140 9.52 -33.57 5.00
C GLY A 140 9.59 -33.65 3.47
N LYS A 141 9.04 -32.66 2.75
CA LYS A 141 8.99 -32.57 1.28
C LYS A 141 9.64 -31.28 0.76
N PRO A 142 10.91 -30.98 1.10
CA PRO A 142 11.56 -29.72 0.75
C PRO A 142 11.68 -29.46 -0.76
N GLU A 143 11.63 -30.52 -1.59
CA GLU A 143 11.60 -30.46 -3.05
C GLU A 143 10.27 -29.96 -3.61
N LYS A 144 9.20 -29.95 -2.81
CA LYS A 144 7.87 -29.43 -3.20
C LYS A 144 7.82 -27.90 -3.09
N ASN A 145 8.62 -27.24 -3.92
CA ASN A 145 8.88 -25.79 -3.85
C ASN A 145 8.49 -25.00 -5.12
N CYS A 146 7.99 -25.70 -6.14
CA CYS A 146 7.47 -25.12 -7.36
C CYS A 146 6.11 -24.46 -7.12
N ILE A 147 5.95 -23.23 -7.60
CA ILE A 147 4.69 -22.48 -7.56
C ILE A 147 4.21 -22.27 -8.98
N ILE A 148 2.94 -22.60 -9.22
CA ILE A 148 2.30 -22.42 -10.52
C ILE A 148 1.63 -21.04 -10.53
N SER A 149 1.99 -20.21 -11.49
CA SER A 149 1.34 -18.93 -11.78
C SER A 149 0.64 -18.98 -13.15
N ARG A 150 0.11 -17.85 -13.62
CA ARG A 150 -0.59 -17.73 -14.91
C ARG A 150 0.04 -16.63 -15.75
N LYS A 151 -0.02 -16.80 -17.08
CA LYS A 151 0.28 -15.72 -18.01
C LYS A 151 -0.63 -14.52 -17.69
N THR A 152 -0.07 -13.31 -17.78
CA THR A 152 -0.74 -12.03 -17.46
C THR A 152 -1.27 -11.89 -16.03
N ALA A 153 -0.79 -12.70 -15.07
CA ALA A 153 -1.05 -12.46 -13.66
C ALA A 153 -0.20 -11.28 -13.13
N TYR A 154 -0.70 -10.60 -12.09
CA TYR A 154 0.03 -9.56 -11.38
C TYR A 154 0.03 -9.87 -9.88
N HIS A 155 1.20 -10.09 -9.30
CA HIS A 155 1.37 -10.47 -7.88
C HIS A 155 2.27 -9.50 -7.11
N GLY A 156 2.54 -8.32 -7.66
CA GLY A 156 3.36 -7.28 -7.06
C GLY A 156 4.59 -6.99 -7.90
N SER A 157 5.57 -6.32 -7.28
CA SER A 157 6.80 -5.87 -7.93
C SER A 157 8.07 -6.23 -7.14
N THR A 158 7.96 -7.11 -6.14
CA THR A 158 9.12 -7.79 -5.54
C THR A 158 9.66 -8.83 -6.51
N ILE A 159 10.92 -9.24 -6.35
CA ILE A 159 11.55 -10.23 -7.23
C ILE A 159 10.70 -11.51 -7.35
N ALA A 160 10.07 -11.96 -6.26
CA ALA A 160 9.24 -13.15 -6.25
C ALA A 160 7.79 -12.92 -6.71
N GLY A 161 7.30 -11.68 -6.66
CA GLY A 161 5.95 -11.29 -7.09
C GLY A 161 5.85 -10.92 -8.57
N THR A 162 6.99 -10.86 -9.27
CA THR A 162 7.10 -10.51 -10.69
C THR A 162 7.21 -11.75 -11.58
#